data_AF-A0A838KU68-F1
#
_entry.id   AF-A0A838KU68-F1
#
_cell.length_a   1.000
_cell.length_b   1.000
_cell.length_c   1.000
_cell.angle_alpha   90.00
_cell.angle_beta   90.00
_cell.angle_gamma   90.00
#
_symmetry.space_group_name_H-M   'P 1'
#
loop_
_entity.id
_entity.type
_entity.pdbx_description
1 polymer ?
#
loop_
_entity_poly.entity_id
_entity_poly.type
_entity_poly.pdbx_seq_one_letter_code
_entity_poly.pdbx_strand_id
1 'polypeptide(L)'
;MTQTKVLILLASRPETVEVAVERLQPETLGVIVSQEILEAVVLKCSELKGEARFLCRVVDSPMEIGDSFSRFEHLLSELEGMGYGRGEILLDVTGGTTPMRLGVALAAMTRGVGMVHQRVPQVYVDGRWEQDESREVEVAPMGNPLVATGLLREVPEARAEHARLRGL
;
A
#
# COMPACT_ATOMS: atom_id res chain seq x y z
N MET A 1 -16.17 2.99 8.61
CA MET A 1 -15.01 2.88 7.72
C MET A 1 -15.48 2.12 6.49
N THR A 2 -15.28 2.65 5.28
CA THR A 2 -15.48 1.85 4.06
C THR A 2 -14.58 0.63 4.14
N GLN A 3 -15.12 -0.54 3.77
CA GLN A 3 -14.37 -1.78 3.77
C GLN A 3 -13.22 -1.65 2.75
N THR A 4 -11.98 -1.77 3.21
CA THR A 4 -10.83 -1.85 2.32
C THR A 4 -11.00 -3.07 1.43
N LYS A 5 -11.00 -2.87 0.11
CA LYS A 5 -11.06 -3.96 -0.87
C LYS A 5 -9.72 -4.20 -1.53
N VAL A 6 -8.87 -3.17 -1.55
CA VAL A 6 -7.57 -3.23 -2.21
C VAL A 6 -6.48 -2.80 -1.25
N LEU A 7 -5.40 -3.56 -1.26
CA LEU A 7 -4.18 -3.19 -0.58
C LEU A 7 -3.07 -3.04 -1.62
N ILE A 8 -2.34 -1.93 -1.56
CA ILE A 8 -1.04 -1.78 -2.20
C ILE A 8 0.01 -2.04 -1.12
N LEU A 9 0.90 -3.00 -1.33
CA LEU A 9 1.93 -3.38 -0.36
C LEU A 9 3.30 -3.12 -0.95
N LEU A 10 4.14 -2.39 -0.20
CA LEU A 10 5.56 -2.31 -0.47
C LEU A 10 6.27 -3.50 0.20
N ALA A 11 6.67 -4.50 -0.57
CA ALA A 11 7.27 -5.71 -0.03
C ALA A 11 8.79 -5.52 0.18
N SER A 12 9.30 -5.95 1.34
CA SER A 12 10.74 -6.18 1.58
C SER A 12 11.07 -7.66 1.79
N ARG A 13 10.08 -8.45 2.18
CA ARG A 13 10.20 -9.88 2.43
C ARG A 13 8.87 -10.58 2.16
N PRO A 14 8.86 -11.88 1.82
CA PRO A 14 7.63 -12.62 1.56
C PRO A 14 6.63 -12.59 2.73
N GLU A 15 7.12 -12.60 3.98
CA GLU A 15 6.27 -12.66 5.18
C GLU A 15 5.37 -11.42 5.33
N THR A 16 5.81 -10.27 4.80
CA THR A 16 4.97 -9.05 4.81
C THR A 16 3.72 -9.19 3.94
N VAL A 17 3.75 -10.05 2.92
CA VAL A 17 2.60 -10.37 2.07
C VAL A 17 1.59 -11.21 2.84
N GLU A 18 2.07 -12.22 3.55
CA GLU A 18 1.26 -13.15 4.34
C GLU A 18 0.49 -12.39 5.43
N VAL A 19 1.20 -11.62 6.26
CA VAL A 19 0.57 -10.79 7.30
C VAL A 19 -0.47 -9.82 6.72
N ALA A 20 -0.16 -9.21 5.57
CA ALA A 20 -1.07 -8.28 4.92
C ALA A 20 -2.35 -8.96 4.44
N VAL A 21 -2.26 -10.13 3.81
CA VAL A 21 -3.42 -10.90 3.33
C VAL A 21 -4.26 -11.41 4.51
N GLU A 22 -3.63 -12.00 5.52
CA GLU A 22 -4.33 -12.54 6.70
C GLU A 22 -5.07 -11.45 7.49
N ARG A 23 -4.43 -10.30 7.70
CA ARG A 23 -4.96 -9.26 8.59
C ARG A 23 -5.93 -8.31 7.92
N LEU A 24 -5.72 -8.02 6.64
CA LEU A 24 -6.52 -7.03 5.92
C LEU A 24 -7.49 -7.65 4.91
N GLN A 25 -7.32 -8.94 4.59
CA GLN A 25 -8.18 -9.71 3.69
C GLN A 25 -8.61 -8.93 2.43
N PRO A 26 -7.65 -8.35 1.68
CA PRO A 26 -8.00 -7.58 0.49
C PRO A 26 -8.51 -8.49 -0.63
N GLU A 27 -9.49 -8.03 -1.39
CA GLU A 27 -9.93 -8.71 -2.63
C GLU A 27 -8.82 -8.67 -3.69
N THR A 28 -8.08 -7.55 -3.75
CA THR A 28 -6.93 -7.37 -4.65
C THR A 28 -5.71 -6.86 -3.88
N LEU A 29 -4.57 -7.52 -4.05
CA LEU A 29 -3.27 -7.09 -3.55
C LEU A 29 -2.36 -6.64 -4.70
N GLY A 30 -2.03 -5.35 -4.72
CA GLY A 30 -0.99 -4.80 -5.59
C GLY A 30 0.35 -4.75 -4.86
N VAL A 31 1.35 -5.49 -5.33
CA VAL A 31 2.67 -5.54 -4.69
C VAL A 31 3.68 -4.71 -5.47
N ILE A 32 4.34 -3.78 -4.78
CA ILE A 32 5.48 -3.02 -5.29
C ILE A 32 6.74 -3.58 -4.63
N VAL A 33 7.71 -3.98 -5.44
CA VAL A 33 8.85 -4.79 -4.99
C VAL A 33 10.13 -4.42 -5.74
N SER A 34 11.32 -4.64 -5.16
CA SER A 34 12.58 -4.57 -5.90
C SER A 34 12.86 -5.86 -6.67
N GLN A 35 13.72 -5.80 -7.68
CA GLN A 35 14.12 -6.97 -8.45
C GLN A 35 14.73 -8.09 -7.58
N GLU A 36 15.46 -7.73 -6.52
CA GLU A 36 16.21 -8.66 -5.65
C GLU A 36 15.33 -9.68 -4.94
N ILE A 37 14.09 -9.33 -4.60
CA ILE A 37 13.18 -10.18 -3.82
C ILE A 37 11.94 -10.61 -4.62
N LEU A 38 11.88 -10.24 -5.91
CA LEU A 38 10.73 -10.46 -6.78
C LEU A 38 10.29 -11.93 -6.81
N GLU A 39 11.24 -12.85 -7.02
CA GLU A 39 10.93 -14.28 -7.14
C GLU A 39 10.29 -14.82 -5.86
N ALA A 40 10.86 -14.50 -4.70
CA ALA A 40 10.35 -14.95 -3.41
C ALA A 40 8.95 -14.39 -3.11
N VAL A 41 8.70 -13.12 -3.48
CA VAL A 41 7.40 -12.47 -3.33
C VAL A 41 6.37 -13.09 -4.28
N VAL A 42 6.71 -13.32 -5.56
CA VAL A 42 5.80 -13.93 -6.54
C VAL A 42 5.44 -15.38 -6.17
N LEU A 43 6.40 -16.13 -5.62
CA LEU A 43 6.14 -17.46 -5.09
C LEU A 43 5.11 -17.41 -3.96
N LYS A 44 5.32 -16.54 -2.97
CA LYS A 44 4.39 -16.36 -1.85
C LYS A 44 3.00 -15.90 -2.32
N CYS A 45 2.91 -14.94 -3.24
CA CYS A 45 1.64 -14.55 -3.83
C CYS A 45 0.93 -15.72 -4.55
N SER A 46 1.70 -16.65 -5.14
CA SER A 46 1.13 -17.82 -5.81
C SER A 46 0.55 -18.84 -4.84
N GLU A 47 1.14 -18.99 -3.65
CA GLU A 47 0.60 -19.81 -2.55
C GLU A 47 -0.75 -19.26 -2.06
N LEU A 48 -0.91 -17.92 -2.06
CA LEU A 48 -2.08 -17.21 -1.55
C LEU A 48 -3.14 -16.86 -2.62
N LYS A 49 -3.03 -17.40 -3.84
CA LYS A 49 -3.94 -17.09 -4.99
C LYS A 49 -5.42 -17.34 -4.74
N GLY A 50 -5.77 -18.18 -3.77
CA GLY A 50 -7.16 -18.44 -3.38
C GLY A 50 -7.79 -17.32 -2.54
N GLU A 51 -6.98 -16.42 -1.99
CA GLU A 51 -7.39 -15.43 -0.99
C GLU A 51 -7.50 -14.02 -1.56
N ALA A 52 -6.69 -13.68 -2.56
CA ALA A 52 -6.71 -12.38 -3.22
C ALA A 52 -6.29 -12.46 -4.70
N ARG A 53 -6.70 -11.47 -5.49
CA ARG A 53 -6.12 -11.23 -6.82
C ARG A 53 -4.80 -10.47 -6.69
N PHE A 54 -3.75 -10.90 -7.37
CA PHE A 54 -2.43 -10.27 -7.26
C PHE A 54 -2.06 -9.45 -8.51
N LEU A 55 -1.54 -8.25 -8.28
CA LEU A 55 -0.84 -7.42 -9.28
C LEU A 55 0.57 -7.18 -8.77
N CYS A 56 1.57 -7.12 -9.65
CA CYS A 56 2.97 -6.90 -9.25
C CYS A 56 3.59 -5.78 -10.08
N ARG A 57 4.39 -4.93 -9.44
CA ARG A 57 5.22 -3.89 -10.05
C ARG A 57 6.62 -3.92 -9.47
N VAL A 58 7.60 -3.95 -10.36
CA VAL A 58 9.01 -3.90 -10.00
C VAL A 58 9.47 -2.45 -9.97
N VAL A 59 10.23 -2.10 -8.93
CA VAL A 59 11.05 -0.89 -8.83
C VAL A 59 12.45 -1.28 -9.29
N ASP A 60 12.90 -0.64 -10.37
CA ASP A 60 14.20 -0.92 -11.00
C ASP A 60 15.34 -0.25 -10.23
N SER A 61 15.06 0.91 -9.64
CA SER A 61 16.02 1.71 -8.87
C SER A 61 15.50 1.96 -7.44
N PRO A 62 15.66 0.99 -6.51
CA PRO A 62 15.17 1.09 -5.12
C PRO A 62 15.70 2.28 -4.31
N MET A 63 16.76 2.95 -4.78
CA MET A 63 17.34 4.12 -4.15
C MET A 63 16.81 5.44 -4.73
N GLU A 64 16.04 5.38 -5.81
CA GLU A 64 15.41 6.54 -6.44
C GLU A 64 13.95 6.66 -5.99
N ILE A 65 13.66 7.72 -5.22
CA ILE A 65 12.30 8.02 -4.73
C ILE A 65 11.30 8.09 -5.90
N GLY A 66 11.70 8.73 -7.01
CA GLY A 66 10.86 8.94 -8.19
C GLY A 66 10.43 7.66 -8.90
N ASP A 67 11.23 6.60 -8.87
CA ASP A 67 10.86 5.32 -9.49
C ASP A 67 9.72 4.67 -8.70
N SER A 68 9.89 4.50 -7.38
CA SER A 68 8.81 3.96 -6.53
C SER A 68 7.53 4.79 -6.54
N PHE A 69 7.64 6.13 -6.59
CA PHE A 69 6.50 7.03 -6.80
C PHE A 69 5.76 6.69 -8.10
N SER A 70 6.49 6.56 -9.21
CA SER A 70 5.91 6.26 -10.53
C SER A 70 5.29 4.87 -10.58
N ARG A 71 5.89 3.87 -9.91
CA ARG A 71 5.33 2.52 -9.81
C ARG A 71 4.02 2.49 -9.02
N PHE A 72 3.92 3.29 -7.96
CA PHE A 72 2.67 3.47 -7.24
C PHE A 72 1.60 4.10 -8.13
N GLU A 73 1.91 5.19 -8.82
CA GLU A 73 0.98 5.89 -9.72
C GLU A 73 0.42 4.98 -10.82
N HIS A 74 1.30 4.18 -11.44
CA HIS A 74 0.88 3.23 -12.47
C HIS A 74 -0.04 2.13 -11.90
N LEU A 75 0.28 1.61 -10.72
CA LEU A 75 -0.55 0.61 -10.06
C LEU A 75 -1.89 1.17 -9.63
N LEU A 76 -1.91 2.38 -9.06
CA LEU A 76 -3.14 3.08 -8.69
C LEU A 76 -4.03 3.31 -9.90
N SER A 77 -3.47 3.77 -11.02
CA SER A 77 -4.21 3.97 -12.28
C SER A 77 -4.81 2.67 -12.81
N GLU A 78 -4.08 1.54 -12.74
CA GLU A 78 -4.62 0.23 -13.10
C GLU A 78 -5.79 -0.18 -12.21
N LEU A 79 -5.67 0.02 -10.89
CA LEU A 79 -6.73 -0.29 -9.92
C LEU A 79 -7.97 0.60 -10.12
N GLU A 80 -7.78 1.89 -10.37
CA GLU A 80 -8.86 2.81 -10.73
C GLU A 80 -9.54 2.37 -12.05
N GLY A 81 -8.75 1.94 -13.04
CA GLY A 81 -9.25 1.38 -14.30
C GLY A 81 -10.02 0.06 -14.13
N MET A 82 -9.79 -0.68 -13.04
CA MET A 82 -10.56 -1.85 -12.64
C MET A 82 -11.85 -1.49 -11.88
N GLY A 83 -12.08 -0.21 -11.60
CA GLY A 83 -13.29 0.30 -10.95
C GLY A 83 -13.18 0.54 -9.44
N TYR A 84 -11.99 0.40 -8.84
CA TYR A 84 -11.79 0.67 -7.43
C TYR A 84 -11.69 2.17 -7.15
N GLY A 85 -12.48 2.67 -6.19
CA GLY A 85 -12.35 4.04 -5.71
C GLY A 85 -11.20 4.19 -4.72
N ARG A 86 -10.60 5.39 -4.63
CA ARG A 86 -9.48 5.65 -3.69
C ARG A 86 -9.80 5.37 -2.22
N GLY A 87 -11.06 5.52 -1.81
CA GLY A 87 -11.54 5.20 -0.46
C GLY A 87 -11.65 3.70 -0.16
N GLU A 88 -11.47 2.84 -1.17
CA GLU A 88 -11.42 1.38 -1.07
C GLU A 88 -9.98 0.84 -1.11
N ILE A 89 -9.00 1.71 -1.39
CA ILE A 89 -7.58 1.39 -1.55
C ILE A 89 -6.80 1.87 -0.32
N LEU A 90 -5.98 1.00 0.25
CA LEU A 90 -4.98 1.34 1.24
C LEU A 90 -3.57 1.07 0.73
N LEU A 91 -2.59 1.85 1.19
CA LEU A 91 -1.17 1.57 1.02
C LEU A 91 -0.57 1.10 2.35
N ASP A 92 0.08 -0.06 2.35
CA ASP A 92 0.96 -0.52 3.42
C ASP A 92 2.41 -0.07 3.14
N VAL A 93 2.91 0.83 4.00
CA VAL A 93 4.26 1.42 3.90
C VAL A 93 5.31 0.73 4.78
N THR A 94 5.10 -0.53 5.14
CA THR A 94 6.01 -1.26 6.05
C THR A 94 7.34 -1.62 5.41
N GLY A 95 7.29 -2.31 4.27
CA GLY A 95 8.45 -2.91 3.63
C GLY A 95 9.19 -1.96 2.69
N GLY A 96 9.98 -2.50 1.78
CA GLY A 96 10.89 -1.75 0.92
C GLY A 96 12.04 -1.05 1.64
N THR A 97 12.92 -0.43 0.85
CA THR A 97 13.96 0.49 1.36
C THR A 97 13.33 1.80 1.83
N THR A 98 14.06 2.60 2.61
CA THR A 98 13.57 3.93 3.03
C THR A 98 13.22 4.85 1.84
N PRO A 99 14.04 4.95 0.77
CA PRO A 99 13.65 5.73 -0.42
C PRO A 99 12.37 5.23 -1.10
N MET A 100 12.18 3.91 -1.22
CA MET A 100 10.95 3.36 -1.78
C MET A 100 9.73 3.73 -0.94
N ARG A 101 9.80 3.55 0.38
CA ARG A 101 8.70 3.93 1.31
C ARG A 101 8.34 5.39 1.16
N LEU A 102 9.33 6.26 1.12
CA LEU A 102 9.12 7.68 0.98
C LEU A 102 8.42 8.01 -0.35
N GLY A 103 8.87 7.42 -1.47
CA GLY A 103 8.26 7.67 -2.78
C GLY A 103 6.81 7.22 -2.87
N VAL A 104 6.49 6.01 -2.43
CA VAL A 104 5.09 5.53 -2.44
C VAL A 104 4.21 6.28 -1.45
N ALA A 105 4.72 6.65 -0.29
CA ALA A 105 3.97 7.42 0.70
C ALA A 105 3.65 8.83 0.18
N LEU A 106 4.61 9.51 -0.45
CA LEU A 106 4.37 10.81 -1.09
C LEU A 106 3.31 10.71 -2.20
N ALA A 107 3.39 9.68 -3.04
CA ALA A 107 2.39 9.44 -4.08
C ALA A 107 0.99 9.24 -3.47
N ALA A 108 0.86 8.31 -2.52
CA ALA A 108 -0.40 8.06 -1.82
C ALA A 108 -0.96 9.32 -1.15
N MET A 109 -0.12 10.10 -0.47
CA MET A 109 -0.54 11.34 0.19
C MET A 109 -1.13 12.35 -0.80
N THR A 110 -0.47 12.56 -1.94
CA THR A 110 -0.92 13.50 -2.98
C THR A 110 -2.14 13.01 -3.76
N ARG A 111 -2.41 11.71 -3.76
CA ARG A 111 -3.61 11.12 -4.35
C ARG A 111 -4.77 10.96 -3.37
N GLY A 112 -4.53 11.14 -2.08
CA GLY A 112 -5.54 10.94 -1.04
C GLY A 112 -5.86 9.48 -0.76
N VAL A 113 -4.89 8.60 -0.99
CA VAL A 113 -4.98 7.17 -0.63
C VAL A 113 -4.63 7.02 0.85
N GLY A 114 -5.42 6.23 1.57
CA GLY A 114 -5.17 5.94 2.98
C GLY A 114 -3.90 5.09 3.16
N MET A 115 -3.21 5.27 4.28
CA MET A 115 -1.97 4.54 4.55
C MET A 115 -2.02 3.82 5.89
N VAL A 116 -1.35 2.68 5.95
CA VAL A 116 -1.14 1.86 7.14
C VAL A 116 0.30 1.39 7.22
N HIS A 117 0.71 0.91 8.38
CA HIS A 117 1.97 0.20 8.56
C HIS A 117 1.83 -0.91 9.59
N GLN A 118 2.62 -1.96 9.43
CA GLN A 118 2.73 -3.09 10.34
C GLN A 118 3.74 -2.74 11.43
N ARG A 119 3.30 -2.81 12.69
CA ARG A 119 4.15 -2.67 13.86
C ARG A 119 4.51 -4.07 14.34
N VAL A 120 5.76 -4.46 14.08
CA VAL A 120 6.33 -5.69 14.62
C VAL A 120 6.72 -5.41 16.08
N PRO A 121 6.10 -6.07 17.07
CA PRO A 121 6.49 -5.93 18.47
C PRO A 121 7.94 -6.35 18.67
N GLN A 122 8.71 -5.54 19.39
CA GLN A 122 10.11 -5.84 19.69
C GLN A 122 10.37 -5.69 21.18
N VAL A 123 11.24 -6.56 21.70
CA VAL A 123 11.78 -6.52 23.06
C VAL A 123 13.29 -6.36 22.99
N TYR A 124 13.86 -5.68 23.99
CA TYR A 124 15.30 -5.50 24.09
C TYR A 124 15.87 -6.57 25.02
N VAL A 125 16.58 -7.54 24.45
CA VAL A 125 17.17 -8.69 25.16
C VAL A 125 18.66 -8.75 24.81
N ASP A 126 19.52 -8.87 25.83
CA ASP A 126 20.97 -9.03 25.68
C ASP A 126 21.65 -8.04 24.72
N GLY A 127 21.23 -6.77 24.78
CA GLY A 127 21.81 -5.70 23.98
C GLY A 127 21.28 -5.61 22.55
N ARG A 128 20.29 -6.43 22.18
CA ARG A 128 19.71 -6.52 20.83
C ARG A 128 18.20 -6.33 20.87
N TRP A 129 17.67 -5.77 19.80
CA TRP A 129 16.23 -5.77 19.55
C TRP A 129 15.85 -7.08 18.89
N GLU A 130 14.99 -7.83 19.54
CA GLU A 130 14.46 -9.10 19.06
C GLU A 130 12.94 -8.96 18.87
N GLN A 131 12.38 -9.74 17.94
CA GLN A 131 10.93 -9.78 17.75
C GLN A 131 10.28 -10.44 18.96
N ASP A 132 9.25 -9.81 19.50
CA ASP A 132 8.44 -10.38 20.58
C ASP A 132 7.36 -11.26 19.98
N GLU A 133 7.64 -12.57 19.90
CA GLU A 133 6.71 -13.58 19.36
C GLU A 133 5.45 -13.77 20.21
N SER A 134 5.42 -13.25 21.46
CA SER A 134 4.23 -13.32 22.31
C SER A 134 3.13 -12.33 21.90
N ARG A 135 3.44 -11.39 21.00
CA ARG A 135 2.55 -10.34 20.55
C ARG A 135 2.34 -10.40 19.06
N GLU A 136 1.09 -10.23 18.66
CA GLU A 136 0.72 -10.18 17.25
C GLU A 136 1.19 -8.87 16.58
N VAL A 137 1.47 -8.95 15.28
CA VAL A 137 1.75 -7.77 14.44
C VAL A 137 0.49 -6.92 14.33
N GLU A 138 0.61 -5.64 14.70
CA GLU A 138 -0.50 -4.68 14.62
C GLU A 138 -0.44 -3.94 13.28
N VAL A 139 -1.58 -3.83 12.57
CA VAL A 139 -1.70 -2.90 11.44
C VAL A 139 -2.25 -1.57 11.95
N ALA A 140 -1.40 -0.54 11.96
CA ALA A 140 -1.74 0.78 12.48
C ALA A 140 -1.93 1.80 11.34
N PRO A 141 -2.91 2.71 11.46
CA PRO A 141 -3.10 3.77 10.48
C PRO A 141 -1.95 4.79 10.50
N MET A 142 -1.62 5.32 9.32
CA MET A 142 -0.70 6.44 9.16
C MET A 142 -1.45 7.64 8.58
N GLY A 143 -1.51 8.73 9.37
CA GLY A 143 -2.22 9.95 8.98
C GLY A 143 -1.58 10.66 7.79
N ASN A 144 -2.41 11.31 6.97
CA ASN A 144 -1.96 12.16 5.87
C ASN A 144 -1.95 13.64 6.31
N PRO A 145 -0.77 14.29 6.43
CA PRO A 145 -0.69 15.68 6.86
C PRO A 145 -1.35 16.65 5.88
N LEU A 146 -1.40 16.34 4.58
CA LEU A 146 -2.06 17.20 3.59
C LEU A 146 -3.58 17.21 3.78
N VAL A 147 -4.16 16.09 4.22
CA VAL A 147 -5.59 16.01 4.60
C VAL A 147 -5.82 16.77 5.91
N ALA A 148 -5.00 16.52 6.93
CA ALA A 148 -5.17 17.14 8.25
C ALA A 148 -5.07 18.68 8.22
N THR A 149 -4.30 19.22 7.28
CA THR A 149 -4.12 20.67 7.09
C THR A 149 -5.05 21.28 6.03
N GLY A 150 -5.87 20.47 5.35
CA GLY A 150 -6.74 20.92 4.26
C GLY A 150 -6.00 21.38 2.99
N LEU A 151 -4.71 21.04 2.86
CA LEU A 151 -3.90 21.31 1.67
C LEU A 151 -4.23 20.34 0.53
N LEU A 152 -4.68 19.14 0.85
CA LEU A 152 -5.25 18.21 -0.10
C LEU A 152 -6.73 18.57 -0.34
N ARG A 153 -6.98 19.64 -1.08
CA ARG A 153 -8.34 19.96 -1.54
C ARG A 153 -8.72 18.98 -2.63
N GLU A 154 -9.83 18.25 -2.46
CA GLU A 154 -10.47 17.56 -3.58
C GLU A 154 -10.66 18.60 -4.70
N VAL A 155 -10.13 18.35 -5.89
CA VAL A 155 -10.40 19.20 -7.05
C VAL A 155 -11.93 19.19 -7.24
N PRO A 156 -12.63 20.34 -7.20
CA PRO A 156 -14.09 20.40 -7.23
C PRO A 156 -14.79 19.86 -8.49
N GLU A 157 -14.09 19.19 -9.41
CA GLU A 157 -14.59 18.92 -10.76
C GLU A 157 -15.25 17.53 -10.92
N ALA A 158 -14.94 16.54 -10.08
CA ALA A 158 -15.50 15.19 -10.25
C ALA A 158 -16.97 15.04 -9.78
N ARG A 159 -17.47 15.92 -8.90
CA ARG A 159 -18.88 15.92 -8.47
C ARG A 159 -19.80 16.76 -9.35
N ALA A 160 -19.28 17.77 -10.04
CA ALA A 160 -20.10 18.67 -10.85
C ALA A 160 -20.45 18.08 -12.23
N GLU A 161 -19.59 17.25 -12.81
CA GLU A 161 -19.83 16.69 -14.15
C GLU A 161 -20.81 15.50 -14.13
N HIS A 162 -20.77 14.68 -13.07
CA HIS A 162 -21.73 13.58 -12.90
C HIS A 162 -23.15 14.07 -12.56
N ALA A 163 -23.28 15.25 -11.93
CA ALA A 163 -24.58 15.88 -11.67
C ALA A 163 -25.17 16.57 -12.92
N ARG A 164 -24.33 17.07 -13.84
CA ARG A 164 -24.78 17.65 -15.11
C ARG A 164 -25.25 16.60 -16.12
N LEU A 165 -24.63 15.42 -16.13
CA LEU A 165 -24.98 14.34 -17.08
C LEU A 165 -26.20 13.49 -16.67
N ARG A 166 -26.80 13.73 -15.49
CA ARG A 166 -28.06 13.11 -15.06
C ARG A 166 -29.25 14.08 -15.03
N GLY A 167 -29.04 15.30 -15.53
CA GLY A 167 -30.05 16.38 -15.57
C GLY A 167 -30.39 16.87 -16.99
N LEU A 168 -30.03 16.10 -18.02
CA LEU A 168 -30.44 16.27 -19.42
C LEU A 168 -30.99 14.94 -19.92
#